data_AF-A0AB37H852-F1
#
_entry.id   AF-A0AB37H852-F1
#
_cell.length_a   1.000
_cell.length_b   1.000
_cell.length_c   1.000
_cell.angle_alpha   90.00
_cell.angle_beta   90.00
_cell.angle_gamma   90.00
#
_symmetry.space_group_name_H-M   'P 1'
#
loop_
_entity.id
_entity.type
_entity.pdbx_description
1 polymer ?
#
loop_
_entity_poly.entity_id
_entity_poly.type
_entity_poly.pdbx_seq_one_letter_code
_entity_poly.pdbx_strand_id
1 'polypeptide(L)'
;MFLRELNQEEKEAFLELAYLIAKIDKNQSIFENSILNKFKTEMGIDKYSIKGSDIEDILKVFENDRTKNIVLVEILRLIFSDGVFHDFERESIQLIKKHFGFDKDDFQSLRDWVLKIKELEK
;
A
#
# COMPACT_ATOMS: atom_id res chain seq x y z
N MET A 1 9.51 -3.99 -7.33
CA MET A 1 8.18 -3.99 -6.68
C MET A 1 7.71 -5.42 -6.60
N PHE A 2 7.08 -5.78 -5.48
CA PHE A 2 6.74 -7.15 -5.11
C PHE A 2 5.30 -7.52 -5.42
N LEU A 3 4.52 -6.60 -6.02
CA LEU A 3 3.08 -6.79 -6.24
C LEU A 3 2.75 -7.94 -7.20
N ARG A 4 3.71 -8.35 -8.02
CA ARG A 4 3.60 -9.54 -8.89
C ARG A 4 3.48 -10.85 -8.11
N GLU A 5 3.94 -10.88 -6.86
CA GLU A 5 3.90 -12.07 -6.00
C GLU A 5 2.53 -12.30 -5.36
N LEU A 6 1.65 -11.29 -5.39
CA LEU A 6 0.28 -11.39 -4.89
C LEU A 6 -0.55 -12.27 -5.84
N ASN A 7 -1.51 -13.00 -5.27
CA ASN A 7 -2.51 -13.71 -6.07
C ASN A 7 -3.53 -12.72 -6.68
N GLN A 8 -4.45 -13.20 -7.52
CA GLN A 8 -5.41 -12.33 -8.21
C GLN A 8 -6.28 -11.51 -7.25
N GLU A 9 -6.81 -12.14 -6.20
CA GLU A 9 -7.67 -11.48 -5.21
C GLU A 9 -6.89 -10.44 -4.39
N GLU A 10 -5.67 -10.80 -3.96
CA GLU A 10 -4.76 -9.92 -3.24
C GLU A 10 -4.32 -8.71 -4.08
N LYS A 11 -4.15 -8.87 -5.40
CA LYS A 11 -3.84 -7.76 -6.31
C LYS A 11 -4.98 -6.76 -6.40
N GLU A 12 -6.21 -7.26 -6.52
CA GLU A 12 -7.41 -6.41 -6.54
C GLU A 12 -7.57 -5.68 -5.21
N ALA A 13 -7.43 -6.40 -4.09
CA ALA A 13 -7.47 -5.85 -2.75
C ALA A 13 -6.38 -4.77 -2.51
N PHE A 14 -5.15 -5.01 -2.98
CA PHE A 14 -4.07 -4.04 -2.84
C PHE A 14 -4.38 -2.75 -3.59
N LEU A 15 -4.94 -2.86 -4.80
CA LEU A 15 -5.29 -1.70 -5.60
C LEU A 15 -6.41 -0.87 -4.96
N GLU A 16 -7.41 -1.52 -4.35
CA GLU A 16 -8.44 -0.84 -3.55
C GLU A 16 -7.84 -0.14 -2.32
N LEU A 17 -6.92 -0.80 -1.61
CA LEU A 17 -6.24 -0.21 -0.45
C LEU A 17 -5.44 1.04 -0.84
N ALA A 18 -4.65 0.93 -1.90
CA ALA A 18 -3.85 2.04 -2.41
C ALA A 18 -4.74 3.23 -2.84
N TYR A 19 -5.90 2.94 -3.46
CA TYR A 19 -6.89 3.95 -3.81
C TYR A 19 -7.45 4.68 -2.60
N LEU A 20 -7.83 3.96 -1.55
CA LEU A 20 -8.35 4.54 -0.31
C LEU A 20 -7.32 5.47 0.35
N ILE A 21 -6.08 5.02 0.47
CA ILE A 21 -5.00 5.78 1.13
C ILE A 21 -4.71 7.07 0.36
N ALA A 22 -4.59 7.01 -0.97
CA ALA A 22 -4.31 8.19 -1.77
C ALA A 22 -5.48 9.18 -1.87
N LYS A 23 -6.73 8.69 -1.74
CA LYS A 23 -7.90 9.57 -1.65
C LYS A 23 -7.86 10.43 -0.39
N ILE A 24 -7.32 9.92 0.71
CA ILE A 24 -7.20 10.66 1.96
C ILE A 24 -6.16 11.79 1.84
N ASP A 25 -5.07 11.54 1.12
CA ASP A 25 -3.96 12.48 0.90
C ASP A 25 -4.30 13.65 -0.07
N LYS A 26 -5.57 13.76 -0.54
CA LYS A 26 -6.08 14.84 -1.41
C LYS A 26 -5.34 15.04 -2.76
N ASN A 27 -4.39 14.17 -3.10
CA ASN A 27 -3.61 14.23 -4.34
C ASN A 27 -4.20 13.36 -5.47
N GLN A 28 -5.53 13.20 -5.47
CA GLN A 28 -6.28 12.23 -6.29
C GLN A 28 -5.97 12.32 -7.79
N SER A 29 -5.84 13.52 -8.37
CA SER A 29 -5.73 13.66 -9.83
C SER A 29 -4.42 13.12 -10.41
N ILE A 30 -3.31 13.28 -9.68
CA ILE A 30 -1.98 12.77 -10.06
C ILE A 30 -1.89 11.28 -9.75
N PHE A 31 -2.44 10.88 -8.59
CA PHE A 31 -2.44 9.50 -8.15
C PHE A 31 -3.25 8.58 -9.08
N GLU A 32 -4.50 8.98 -9.41
CA GLU A 32 -5.43 8.17 -10.21
C GLU A 32 -4.86 7.85 -11.60
N ASN A 33 -4.14 8.79 -12.21
CA ASN A 33 -3.67 8.62 -13.59
C ASN A 33 -2.26 8.05 -13.72
N SER A 34 -1.36 8.24 -12.75
CA SER A 34 0.04 7.80 -12.87
C SER A 34 0.33 6.58 -12.01
N ILE A 35 -0.02 6.60 -10.73
CA ILE A 35 0.40 5.57 -9.78
C ILE A 35 -0.48 4.32 -9.87
N LEU A 36 -1.81 4.48 -9.93
CA LEU A 36 -2.71 3.33 -10.10
C LEU A 36 -2.43 2.57 -11.39
N ASN A 37 -2.15 3.27 -12.49
CA ASN A 37 -1.82 2.64 -13.76
C ASN A 37 -0.50 1.86 -13.67
N LYS A 38 0.52 2.39 -12.97
CA LYS A 38 1.76 1.64 -12.70
C LYS A 38 1.49 0.36 -11.92
N PHE A 39 0.72 0.43 -10.84
CA PHE A 39 0.34 -0.74 -10.04
C PHE A 39 -0.43 -1.77 -10.88
N LYS A 40 -1.42 -1.33 -11.68
CA LYS A 40 -2.18 -2.22 -12.58
C LYS A 40 -1.28 -2.94 -13.57
N THR A 41 -0.43 -2.20 -14.27
CA THR A 41 0.49 -2.78 -15.27
C THR A 41 1.51 -3.70 -14.63
N GLU A 42 2.01 -3.37 -13.43
CA GLU A 42 2.93 -4.25 -12.71
C GLU A 42 2.26 -5.59 -12.35
N MET A 43 1.05 -5.53 -11.82
CA MET A 43 0.28 -6.69 -11.36
C MET A 43 -0.39 -7.48 -12.49
N GLY A 44 -0.51 -6.89 -13.69
CA GLY A 44 -1.20 -7.47 -14.85
C GLY A 44 -2.72 -7.40 -14.76
N ILE A 45 -3.28 -6.38 -14.09
CA ILE A 45 -4.72 -6.20 -13.86
C ILE A 45 -5.27 -4.93 -14.51
N ASP A 46 -4.79 -4.57 -15.70
CA ASP A 46 -5.11 -3.31 -16.40
C ASP A 46 -6.63 -3.08 -16.59
N LYS A 47 -7.41 -4.16 -16.67
CA LYS A 47 -8.87 -4.12 -16.84
C LYS A 47 -9.66 -3.98 -15.54
N TYR A 48 -9.01 -4.08 -14.38
CA TYR A 48 -9.70 -3.96 -13.09
C TYR A 48 -10.13 -2.50 -12.85
N SER A 49 -11.34 -2.33 -12.33
CA SER A 49 -11.92 -1.05 -11.93
C SER A 49 -12.18 -1.04 -10.44
N ILE A 50 -11.83 0.08 -9.79
CA ILE A 50 -12.06 0.30 -8.36
C ILE A 50 -13.56 0.16 -8.06
N LYS A 51 -13.87 -0.65 -7.05
CA LYS A 51 -15.22 -0.92 -6.56
C LYS A 51 -15.57 -0.07 -5.35
N GLY A 52 -14.58 0.43 -4.62
CA GLY A 52 -14.78 1.21 -3.39
C GLY A 52 -15.07 0.30 -2.20
N SER A 53 -14.26 -0.75 -2.05
CA SER A 53 -14.43 -1.74 -0.98
C SER A 53 -14.10 -1.14 0.40
N ASP A 54 -14.68 -1.70 1.46
CA ASP A 54 -14.36 -1.28 2.84
C ASP A 54 -12.93 -1.71 3.23
N ILE A 55 -12.24 -0.87 3.99
CA ILE A 55 -10.85 -1.11 4.37
C ILE A 55 -10.69 -2.38 5.21
N GLU A 56 -11.64 -2.71 6.08
CA GLU A 56 -11.56 -3.94 6.88
C GLU A 56 -11.71 -5.18 6.00
N ASP A 57 -12.58 -5.14 5.00
CA ASP A 57 -12.78 -6.26 4.07
C ASP A 57 -11.59 -6.44 3.12
N ILE A 58 -10.99 -5.34 2.69
CA ILE A 58 -9.75 -5.36 1.91
C ILE A 58 -8.62 -6.02 2.71
N LEU A 59 -8.45 -5.64 3.97
CA LEU A 59 -7.33 -6.14 4.78
C LEU A 59 -7.44 -7.63 5.12
N LYS A 60 -8.67 -8.18 5.20
CA LYS A 60 -8.90 -9.62 5.45
C LYS A 60 -8.38 -10.51 4.32
N VAL A 61 -8.22 -10.00 3.10
CA VAL A 61 -7.72 -10.77 1.94
C VAL A 61 -6.26 -11.21 2.14
N PHE A 62 -5.49 -10.48 2.96
CA PHE A 62 -4.07 -10.76 3.18
C PHE A 62 -3.85 -11.61 4.43
N GLU A 63 -3.95 -12.94 4.27
CA GLU A 63 -3.88 -13.85 5.41
C GLU A 63 -2.45 -14.21 5.83
N ASN A 64 -1.54 -14.36 4.86
CA ASN A 64 -0.19 -14.85 5.12
C ASN A 64 0.82 -13.71 5.36
N ASP A 65 1.87 -14.00 6.15
CA ASP A 65 2.85 -12.99 6.55
C ASP A 65 3.64 -12.40 5.39
N ARG A 66 3.87 -13.20 4.33
CA ARG A 66 4.58 -12.71 3.13
C ARG A 66 3.76 -11.63 2.44
N THR A 67 2.47 -11.84 2.22
CA THR A 67 1.62 -10.91 1.50
C THR A 67 1.29 -9.69 2.36
N LYS A 68 1.12 -9.84 3.67
CA LYS A 68 1.06 -8.72 4.62
C LYS A 68 2.31 -7.84 4.56
N ASN A 69 3.51 -8.44 4.52
CA ASN A 69 4.77 -7.71 4.40
C ASN A 69 4.88 -6.96 3.06
N ILE A 70 4.51 -7.63 1.95
CA ILE A 70 4.48 -7.00 0.61
C ILE A 70 3.58 -5.77 0.61
N VAL A 71 2.34 -5.93 1.10
CA VAL A 71 1.35 -4.84 1.16
C VAL A 71 1.89 -3.69 1.99
N LEU A 72 2.39 -3.97 3.20
CA LEU A 72 2.92 -2.94 4.08
C LEU A 72 4.08 -2.18 3.43
N VAL A 73 5.03 -2.88 2.82
CA VAL A 73 6.17 -2.27 2.12
C VAL A 73 5.69 -1.36 0.98
N GLU A 74 4.80 -1.85 0.12
CA GLU A 74 4.37 -1.07 -1.06
C GLU A 74 3.48 0.12 -0.67
N ILE A 75 2.68 0.00 0.40
CA ILE A 75 1.94 1.13 0.98
C ILE A 75 2.89 2.16 1.61
N LEU A 76 3.92 1.74 2.34
CA LEU A 76 4.91 2.67 2.90
C LEU A 76 5.69 3.39 1.80
N ARG A 77 6.01 2.71 0.70
CA ARG A 77 6.65 3.35 -0.47
C ARG A 77 5.75 4.36 -1.14
N LEU A 78 4.44 4.08 -1.20
CA LEU A 78 3.45 5.03 -1.69
C LEU A 78 3.39 6.28 -0.81
N ILE A 79 3.16 6.09 0.49
CA ILE A 79 3.05 7.15 1.51
C ILE A 79 4.32 8.00 1.54
N PHE A 80 5.49 7.37 1.65
CA PHE A 80 6.74 8.12 1.72
C PHE A 80 7.23 8.62 0.36
N SER A 81 6.47 8.53 -0.73
CA SER A 81 6.96 8.98 -2.04
C SER A 81 7.21 10.49 -2.09
N ASP A 82 6.34 11.30 -1.48
CA ASP A 82 6.45 12.77 -1.46
C ASP A 82 7.33 13.31 -0.30
N GLY A 83 7.56 12.50 0.73
CA GLY A 83 8.39 12.82 1.89
C GLY A 83 7.70 13.61 3.00
N VAL A 84 6.39 13.83 2.95
CA VAL A 84 5.65 14.56 3.98
C VAL A 84 4.70 13.62 4.72
N PHE A 85 5.10 13.20 5.93
CA PHE A 85 4.30 12.26 6.70
C PHE A 85 3.17 12.97 7.49
N HIS A 86 1.97 12.96 6.91
CA HIS A 86 0.76 13.59 7.45
C HIS A 86 0.07 12.73 8.52
N ASP A 87 -0.76 13.35 9.36
CA ASP A 87 -1.43 12.65 10.46
C ASP A 87 -2.42 11.59 9.98
N PHE A 88 -3.03 11.78 8.81
CA PHE A 88 -3.91 10.79 8.19
C PHE A 88 -3.16 9.52 7.73
N GLU A 89 -1.90 9.66 7.32
CA GLU A 89 -1.08 8.53 6.93
C GLU A 89 -0.67 7.71 8.16
N ARG A 90 -0.47 8.37 9.30
CA ARG A 90 -0.33 7.68 10.61
C ARG A 90 -1.56 6.84 10.91
N GLU A 91 -2.76 7.39 10.76
CA GLU A 91 -4.01 6.66 11.04
C GLU A 91 -4.16 5.42 10.14
N SER A 92 -3.93 5.59 8.83
CA SER A 92 -4.02 4.50 7.85
C SER A 92 -3.01 3.38 8.16
N ILE A 93 -1.77 3.73 8.47
CA ILE A 93 -0.74 2.77 8.88
C ILE A 93 -1.11 2.07 10.18
N GLN A 94 -1.63 2.79 11.18
CA GLN A 94 -2.03 2.18 12.46
C GLN A 94 -3.13 1.15 12.26
N LEU A 95 -4.09 1.43 11.37
CA LEU A 95 -5.14 0.47 11.04
C LEU A 95 -4.57 -0.80 10.39
N ILE A 96 -3.70 -0.65 9.38
CA ILE A 96 -3.03 -1.77 8.71
C ILE A 96 -2.22 -2.59 9.71
N LYS A 97 -1.39 -1.93 10.53
CA LYS A 97 -0.58 -2.59 11.56
C LYS A 97 -1.44 -3.40 12.53
N LYS A 98 -2.51 -2.79 13.04
CA LYS A 98 -3.43 -3.43 13.99
C LYS A 98 -4.09 -4.65 13.36
N HIS A 99 -4.51 -4.56 12.10
CA HIS A 99 -5.17 -5.67 11.41
C HIS A 99 -4.19 -6.81 11.09
N PHE A 100 -2.99 -6.49 10.60
CA PHE A 100 -1.99 -7.47 10.23
C PHE A 100 -1.26 -8.09 11.43
N GLY A 101 -1.37 -7.48 12.61
CA GLY A 101 -0.75 -7.97 13.84
C GLY A 101 0.74 -7.65 13.92
N PHE A 102 1.23 -6.65 13.20
CA PHE A 102 2.62 -6.22 13.27
C PHE A 102 2.93 -5.61 14.63
N ASP A 103 3.98 -6.09 15.27
CA ASP A 103 4.50 -5.46 16.47
C ASP A 103 5.21 -4.12 16.13
N LYS A 104 5.71 -3.46 17.17
CA LYS A 104 6.35 -2.15 17.00
C LYS A 104 7.70 -2.26 16.29
N ASP A 105 8.45 -3.35 16.53
CA ASP A 105 9.84 -3.51 16.12
C ASP A 105 9.93 -3.98 14.67
N ASP A 106 9.04 -4.88 14.25
CA ASP A 106 8.90 -5.34 12.86
C ASP A 106 8.54 -4.17 11.93
N PHE A 107 7.54 -3.39 12.34
CA PHE A 107 7.11 -2.23 11.57
C PHE A 107 8.20 -1.17 11.46
N GLN A 108 8.89 -0.86 12.56
CA GLN A 108 9.95 0.13 12.56
C GLN A 108 11.09 -0.30 11.62
N SER A 109 11.46 -1.58 11.67
CA SER A 109 12.48 -2.15 10.78
C SER A 109 12.11 -2.04 9.30
N LEU A 110 10.86 -2.38 8.94
CA LEU A 110 10.38 -2.25 7.57
C LEU A 110 10.33 -0.79 7.10
N ARG A 111 9.86 0.11 7.96
CA ARG A 111 9.83 1.54 7.68
C ARG A 111 11.23 2.10 7.41
N ASP A 112 12.19 1.80 8.29
CA ASP A 112 13.56 2.30 8.15
C ASP A 112 14.23 1.74 6.89
N TRP A 113 13.96 0.49 6.55
CA TRP A 113 14.41 -0.11 5.30
C TRP A 113 13.83 0.60 4.06
N VAL A 114 12.51 0.88 4.04
CA VAL A 114 11.87 1.63 2.95
C VAL A 114 12.46 3.02 2.78
N LEU A 115 12.67 3.75 3.89
CA LEU A 115 13.26 5.09 3.86
C LEU A 115 14.69 5.07 3.33
N LYS A 116 15.49 4.10 3.76
CA LYS A 116 16.87 3.92 3.27
C LYS A 116 16.93 3.62 1.78
N ILE A 117 16.02 2.79 1.26
CA ILE A 117 15.95 2.54 -0.19
C ILE A 117 15.61 3.82 -0.95
N LYS A 118 14.63 4.59 -0.46
CA LYS A 118 14.25 5.87 -1.08
C LYS A 118 15.43 6.84 -1.19
N GLU A 119 16.31 6.88 -0.19
CA GLU A 119 17.52 7.72 -0.23
C GLU A 119 18.53 7.28 -1.29
N LEU A 120 18.60 5.98 -1.59
CA LEU A 120 19.50 5.40 -2.60
C LEU A 120 18.97 5.50 -4.04
N GLU A 121 17.65 5.69 -4.20
CA GLU A 121 16.99 5.85 -5.50
C GLU A 121 17.04 7.31 -6.02
N LYS A 122 17.66 8.24 -5.28
CA LYS A 122 17.90 9.64 -5.66
C LYS A 122 19.23 9.82 -6.39
#